data_AF-A0A0F2J8W1-F1
#
_entry.id   AF-A0A0F2J8W1-F1
#
_cell.length_a   1.000
_cell.length_b   1.000
_cell.length_c   1.000
_cell.angle_alpha   90.00
_cell.angle_beta   90.00
_cell.angle_gamma   90.00
#
_symmetry.space_group_name_H-M   'P 1'
#
loop_
_entity.id
_entity.type
_entity.pdbx_description
1 polymer ?
#
loop_
_entity_poly.entity_id
_entity_poly.type
_entity_poly.pdbx_seq_one_letter_code
_entity_poly.pdbx_strand_id
1 'polypeptide(L)' 'MNLTKYIKIIAYDFEGHRYDVGDKLGFIQATIEYGLRHDDLSDDLMNYLRELIQVSSLLK' A
#
# COMPACT_ATOMS: atom_id res chain seq x y z
N MET A 1 1.56 22.75 29.97
CA MET A 1 1.70 21.67 30.98
C MET A 1 2.17 20.43 30.25
N ASN A 2 3.30 19.82 30.63
CA ASN A 2 3.86 18.68 29.89
C ASN A 2 3.25 17.37 30.42
N LEU A 3 2.33 16.79 29.65
CA LEU A 3 1.58 15.58 29.98
C LEU A 3 2.47 14.33 30.03
N THR A 4 3.61 14.31 29.34
CA THR A 4 4.52 13.16 29.33
C THR A 4 5.21 12.93 30.68
N LYS A 5 5.13 13.89 31.61
CA LYS A 5 5.63 13.78 32.98
C LYS A 5 4.72 12.98 33.92
N TYR A 6 3.44 12.81 33.56
CA TYR A 6 2.43 12.19 34.43
C TYR A 6 1.89 10.87 33.87
N ILE A 7 2.24 10.52 32.64
CA ILE A 7 1.70 9.35 31.93
C ILE A 7 2.84 8.66 31.17
N LYS A 8 2.94 7.34 31.28
CA LYS A 8 3.97 6.53 30.61
C LYS A 8 3.65 6.41 29.11
N ILE A 9 4.60 6.79 28.26
CA ILE A 9 4.55 6.59 26.79
C ILE A 9 5.38 5.37 26.45
N ILE A 10 4.85 4.50 25.59
CA ILE A 10 5.52 3.28 25.12
C ILE A 10 5.47 3.29 23.60
N ALA A 11 6.60 2.98 22.97
CA ALA A 11 6.64 2.67 21.54
C ALA A 11 6.49 1.15 21.37
N TYR A 12 5.66 0.75 20.41
CA TYR A 12 5.49 -0.64 20.02
C TYR A 12 6.07 -0.81 18.62
N ASP A 13 7.03 -1.73 18.49
CA ASP A 13 7.52 -2.16 17.20
C ASP A 13 6.58 -3.25 16.67
N PHE A 14 5.94 -2.97 15.55
CA PHE A 14 4.94 -3.87 14.97
C PHE A 14 5.51 -4.54 13.73
N GLU A 15 5.15 -5.81 13.56
CA GLU A 15 5.48 -6.56 12.34
C GLU A 15 4.36 -6.40 11.31
N GLY A 16 4.72 -6.00 10.09
CA GLY A 16 3.78 -5.90 8.99
C GLY A 16 4.22 -4.95 7.88
N HIS A 17 3.39 -4.82 6.86
CA HIS A 17 3.55 -3.80 5.82
C HIS A 17 2.69 -2.59 6.14
N ARG A 18 3.36 -1.44 6.24
CA ARG A 18 2.74 -0.13 6.43
C ARG A 18 2.71 0.59 5.10
N TYR A 19 1.51 0.98 4.67
CA TYR A 19 1.31 1.88 3.55
C TYR A 19 1.11 3.31 4.08
N ASP A 20 1.81 4.28 3.51
CA ASP A 20 1.55 5.69 3.79
C ASP A 20 0.46 6.21 2.84
N VAL A 21 -0.79 6.16 3.29
CA VAL A 21 -1.94 6.65 2.51
C VAL A 21 -2.06 8.18 2.51
N GLY A 22 -1.20 8.89 3.25
CA GLY A 22 -1.09 10.35 3.17
C GLY A 22 -0.37 10.82 1.91
N ASP A 23 0.43 9.94 1.30
CA ASP A 23 1.05 10.15 0.00
C ASP A 23 0.22 9.51 -1.13
N LYS A 24 0.18 10.18 -2.29
CA LYS A 24 -0.64 9.73 -3.43
C LYS A 24 -0.15 8.40 -3.99
N LEU A 25 1.16 8.20 -4.07
CA LEU A 25 1.71 6.95 -4.57
C LEU A 25 1.46 5.82 -3.57
N GLY A 26 1.67 6.09 -2.28
CA GLY A 26 1.39 5.11 -1.21
C GLY A 26 -0.08 4.67 -1.19
N PHE A 27 -1.03 5.58 -1.43
CA PHE A 27 -2.45 5.24 -1.60
C PHE A 27 -2.71 4.29 -2.78
N ILE A 28 -2.10 4.57 -3.94
CA ILE A 28 -2.26 3.73 -5.14
C ILE A 28 -1.65 2.35 -4.92
N GLN A 29 -0.47 2.27 -4.31
CA GLN A 29 0.21 1.01 -3.99
C GLN A 29 -0.65 0.16 -3.06
N ALA A 30 -1.16 0.74 -1.96
CA ALA A 30 -2.05 0.03 -1.06
C ALA A 30 -3.28 -0.51 -1.78
N THR A 31 -3.91 0.31 -2.62
CA THR A 31 -5.11 -0.08 -3.36
C THR A 31 -4.85 -1.26 -4.30
N ILE A 32 -3.74 -1.22 -5.05
CA ILE A 32 -3.35 -2.31 -5.95
C ILE A 32 -3.06 -3.59 -5.17
N GLU A 33 -2.25 -3.52 -4.11
CA GLU A 33 -1.87 -4.71 -3.34
C GLU A 33 -3.05 -5.36 -2.62
N TYR A 34 -4.01 -4.56 -2.12
CA TYR A 34 -5.24 -5.10 -1.54
C TYR A 34 -6.16 -5.69 -2.61
N GLY A 35 -6.27 -5.05 -3.78
CA GLY A 35 -7.04 -5.61 -4.90
C GLY A 35 -6.51 -6.96 -5.37
N LEU A 36 -5.18 -7.13 -5.40
CA LEU A 36 -4.54 -8.40 -5.76
C LEU A 36 -4.72 -9.52 -4.73
N ARG A 37 -5.14 -9.20 -3.49
CA ARG A 37 -5.48 -10.20 -2.47
C ARG A 37 -6.96 -10.62 -2.50
N HIS A 38 -7.78 -9.97 -3.32
CA HIS A 38 -9.21 -10.20 -3.36
C HIS A 38 -9.56 -11.25 -4.42
N ASP A 39 -10.21 -12.34 -4.02
CA ASP A 39 -10.37 -13.56 -4.83
C ASP A 39 -11.09 -13.32 -6.17
N ASP A 40 -12.07 -12.42 -6.21
CA ASP A 40 -12.85 -12.12 -7.42
C ASP A 40 -12.23 -11.04 -8.34
N LEU A 41 -11.18 -10.35 -7.89
CA LEU A 41 -10.58 -9.20 -8.57
C LEU A 41 -9.12 -9.43 -8.97
N SER A 42 -8.43 -10.32 -8.24
CA SER A 42 -6.98 -10.52 -8.39
C SER A 42 -6.57 -10.87 -9.82
N ASP A 43 -7.28 -11.81 -10.45
CA ASP A 43 -6.96 -12.28 -11.80
C ASP A 43 -7.12 -11.17 -12.85
N ASP A 44 -8.26 -10.48 -12.83
CA ASP A 44 -8.54 -9.38 -13.76
C ASP A 44 -7.58 -8.20 -13.56
N LEU A 45 -7.29 -7.83 -12.31
CA LEU A 45 -6.34 -6.77 -11.98
C LEU A 45 -4.91 -7.15 -12.41
N MET A 46 -4.48 -8.38 -12.16
CA MET A 46 -3.16 -8.85 -12.58
C MET A 46 -3.01 -8.84 -14.10
N ASN A 47 -4.05 -9.24 -14.84
CA ASN A 47 -4.04 -9.19 -16.30
C ASN A 47 -3.94 -7.74 -16.81
N TYR A 48 -4.73 -6.83 -16.25
CA TYR A 48 -4.65 -5.41 -16.58
C TYR A 48 -3.25 -4.81 -16.34
N LEU A 49 -2.63 -5.13 -15.19
CA LEU A 49 -1.27 -4.66 -14.89
C LEU A 49 -0.23 -5.20 -15.87
N ARG A 50 -0.35 -6.46 -16.31
CA ARG A 50 0.54 -7.04 -17.33
C ARG A 50 0.41 -6.34 -18.67
N GLU A 51 -0.82 -6.04 -19.11
CA GLU A 51 -1.08 -5.29 -20.34
C GLU A 51 -0.45 -3.89 -20.30
N LEU A 52 -0.63 -3.16 -19.18
CA LEU A 52 -0.01 -1.85 -18.98
C LEU A 52 1.52 -1.88 -19.11
N ILE A 53 2.18 -2.89 -18.55
CA ILE A 53 3.65 -3.05 -18.63
C ILE A 53 4.08 -3.34 -20.07
N GLN A 54 3.35 -4.20 -20.79
CA GLN A 54 3.64 -4.48 -22.19
C GLN A 54 3.50 -3.22 -23.06
N VAL A 55 2.42 -2.46 -22.90
CA VAL A 55 2.24 -1.18 -23.62
C VAL A 55 3.39 -0.22 -23.31
N SER A 56 3.76 -0.08 -22.02
CA SER A 56 4.90 0.77 -21.63
C SER A 56 6.22 0.32 -22.26
N SER A 57 6.44 -1.00 -22.42
CA SER A 57 7.65 -1.52 -23.07
C SER A 57 7.70 -1.24 -24.58
N LEU A 58 6.55 -1.04 -25.22
CA LEU A 58 6.43 -0.66 -26.63
C LEU A 58 6.58 0.86 -26.86
N LEU A 59 6.53 1.65 -25.80
CA LEU A 59 6.71 3.11 -25.82
C LEU A 59 8.18 3.54 -25.59
N LYS A 60 9.09 2.58 -25.39
CA LYS A 60 10.54 2.79 -25.35
C LYS A 60 11.15 2.66 -26.73
#